data_AF-A0A358M6W0-F1
#
_entry.id   AF-A0A358M6W0-F1
#
_cell.length_a   1.000
_cell.length_b   1.000
_cell.length_c   1.000
_cell.angle_alpha   90.00
_cell.angle_beta   90.00
_cell.angle_gamma   90.00
#
_symmetry.space_group_name_H-M   'P 1'
#
loop_
_entity.id
_entity.type
_entity.pdbx_description
1 polymer ?
#
loop_
_entity_poly.entity_id
_entity_poly.type
_entity_poly.pdbx_seq_one_letter_code
_entity_poly.pdbx_strand_id
1 'polypeptide(L)'
;WEKYGIFIFFAVFSALLLSVCSMCSFLFPIHDRVDQNVFFTVGREILNGKVIYRDLFEHKGPLTYFIHAAAALISETSFLGVYLIEIVSLTVFLIFAYKTALFFTNRQFSFYSAMLLAVVLLCSECFQRGDNVEELCL
;
A
#
# COMPACT_ATOMS: atom_id res chain seq x y z
N TRP A 1 25.97 -8.16 3.57
CA TRP A 1 24.71 -7.40 3.53
C TRP A 1 24.62 -6.54 4.77
N GLU A 2 25.15 -5.33 4.66
CA GLU A 2 25.11 -4.30 5.71
C GLU A 2 23.70 -4.21 6.31
N LYS A 3 23.59 -3.92 7.61
CA LYS A 3 22.31 -3.93 8.35
C LYS A 3 21.20 -3.18 7.62
N TYR A 4 21.54 -2.13 6.86
CA TYR A 4 20.59 -1.30 6.11
C TYR A 4 20.28 -1.80 4.69
N GLY A 5 21.16 -2.58 4.07
CA GLY A 5 21.01 -3.02 2.68
C GLY A 5 19.79 -3.92 2.46
N ILE A 6 19.37 -4.68 3.47
CA ILE A 6 18.18 -5.53 3.37
C ILE A 6 16.88 -4.73 3.36
N PHE A 7 16.83 -3.62 4.10
CA PHE A 7 15.64 -2.76 4.17
C PHE A 7 15.46 -1.98 2.88
N ILE A 8 16.56 -1.48 2.31
CA ILE A 8 16.56 -0.83 0.99
C ILE A 8 16.13 -1.84 -0.07
N PHE A 9 16.61 -3.08 -0.01
CA PHE A 9 16.18 -4.13 -0.92
C PHE A 9 14.67 -4.36 -0.85
N PHE A 10 14.08 -4.46 0.35
CA PHE A 10 12.62 -4.62 0.47
C PHE A 10 11.84 -3.42 -0.06
N ALA A 11 12.34 -2.20 0.11
CA ALA A 11 11.70 -1.01 -0.46
C ALA A 11 11.70 -1.06 -1.99
N VAL A 12 12.85 -1.35 -2.60
CA VAL A 12 12.99 -1.48 -4.06
C VAL A 12 12.14 -2.64 -4.59
N PHE A 13 12.17 -3.78 -3.91
CA PHE A 13 11.39 -4.95 -4.30
C PHE A 13 9.88 -4.67 -4.24
N SER A 14 9.41 -3.98 -3.20
CA SER A 14 8.01 -3.56 -3.07
C SER A 14 7.61 -2.61 -4.20
N ALA A 15 8.43 -1.59 -4.48
CA ALA A 15 8.17 -0.65 -5.58
C ALA A 15 8.08 -1.35 -6.94
N LEU A 16 9.01 -2.26 -7.24
CA LEU A 16 9.01 -3.02 -8.49
C LEU A 16 7.77 -3.90 -8.63
N LEU A 17 7.43 -4.67 -7.59
CA LEU A 17 6.25 -5.54 -7.63
C LEU A 17 4.96 -4.72 -7.75
N LEU A 18 4.78 -3.71 -6.91
CA LEU A 18 3.59 -2.85 -6.94
C LEU A 18 3.47 -2.07 -8.24
N SER A 19 4.59 -1.72 -8.88
CA SER A 19 4.55 -1.04 -10.18
C SER A 19 3.76 -1.82 -11.23
N VAL A 20 3.83 -3.17 -11.18
CA VAL A 20 3.16 -4.08 -12.10
C VAL A 20 1.82 -4.57 -11.54
N CYS A 21 1.73 -4.77 -10.23
CA CYS A 21 0.57 -5.39 -9.59
C CYS A 21 -0.53 -4.42 -9.13
N SER A 22 -0.21 -3.13 -8.91
CA SER A 22 -1.17 -2.11 -8.48
C SER A 22 -1.57 -1.18 -9.63
N MET A 23 -2.87 -0.93 -9.80
CA MET A 23 -3.41 0.05 -10.73
C MET A 23 -3.20 1.50 -10.28
N CYS A 24 -2.74 1.73 -9.04
CA CYS A 24 -2.35 3.06 -8.57
C CYS A 24 -0.94 3.46 -9.04
N SER A 25 -0.16 2.50 -9.54
CA SER A 25 1.15 2.73 -10.15
C SER A 25 1.07 3.68 -11.34
N PHE A 26 2.14 4.44 -11.56
CA PHE A 26 2.31 5.32 -12.72
C PHE A 26 2.19 4.60 -14.07
N LEU A 27 2.34 3.26 -14.10
CA LEU A 27 2.16 2.44 -15.30
C LEU A 27 0.70 2.37 -15.78
N PHE A 28 -0.27 2.66 -14.90
CA PHE A 28 -1.70 2.59 -15.18
C PHE A 28 -2.36 3.98 -15.01
N PRO A 29 -2.26 4.86 -16.02
CA PRO A 29 -2.75 6.24 -15.91
C PRO A 29 -4.28 6.36 -15.92
N ILE A 30 -5.01 5.35 -16.38
CA ILE A 30 -6.47 5.32 -16.40
C ILE A 30 -6.92 4.34 -15.31
N HIS A 31 -7.72 4.86 -14.37
CA HIS A 31 -8.14 4.12 -13.21
C HIS A 31 -9.68 3.96 -13.21
N ASP A 32 -10.16 2.73 -13.38
CA ASP A 32 -11.59 2.40 -13.56
C ASP A 32 -12.26 1.82 -12.30
N ARG A 33 -11.50 1.64 -11.23
CA ARG A 33 -11.95 1.02 -9.99
C ARG A 33 -12.75 1.97 -9.11
N VAL A 34 -13.88 1.48 -8.61
CA VAL A 34 -14.84 2.29 -7.83
C VAL A 34 -14.29 2.62 -6.45
N ASP A 35 -13.85 1.62 -5.68
CA ASP A 35 -13.40 1.78 -4.29
C ASP A 35 -12.24 2.78 -4.15
N GLN A 36 -11.19 2.62 -4.95
CA GLN A 36 -9.97 3.44 -4.95
C GLN A 36 -10.31 4.91 -5.28
N ASN A 37 -11.16 5.13 -6.29
CA ASN A 37 -11.66 6.47 -6.65
C ASN A 37 -12.49 7.10 -5.53
N VAL A 38 -13.30 6.30 -4.82
CA VAL A 38 -14.10 6.75 -3.68
C VAL A 38 -13.20 7.17 -2.52
N PHE A 39 -12.23 6.33 -2.11
CA PHE A 39 -11.34 6.65 -0.99
C PHE A 39 -10.53 7.91 -1.26
N PHE A 40 -9.97 8.02 -2.47
CA PHE A 40 -9.18 9.17 -2.86
C PHE A 40 -10.00 10.45 -2.97
N THR A 41 -11.23 10.36 -3.49
CA THR A 41 -12.14 11.52 -3.54
C THR A 41 -12.49 12.01 -2.14
N VAL A 42 -12.87 11.12 -1.23
CA VAL A 42 -13.16 11.49 0.16
C VAL A 42 -11.92 12.06 0.84
N GLY A 43 -10.74 11.45 0.62
CA GLY A 43 -9.44 11.96 1.04
C GLY A 43 -9.20 13.42 0.65
N ARG A 44 -9.39 13.74 -0.63
CA ARG A 44 -9.27 15.10 -1.16
C ARG A 44 -10.28 16.07 -0.55
N GLU A 45 -11.53 15.63 -0.39
CA GLU A 45 -12.58 16.49 0.15
C GLU A 45 -12.37 16.82 1.64
N ILE A 46 -11.71 15.94 2.40
CA ILE A 46 -11.27 16.25 3.78
C ILE A 46 -10.28 17.42 3.77
N LEU A 47 -9.34 17.45 2.81
CA LEU A 47 -8.41 18.57 2.65
C LEU A 47 -9.12 19.87 2.28
N ASN A 48 -10.25 19.78 1.57
CA ASN A 48 -11.14 20.90 1.26
C ASN A 48 -12.04 21.33 2.43
N GLY A 49 -11.82 20.79 3.64
CA GLY A 49 -12.52 21.20 4.87
C GLY A 49 -13.85 20.49 5.11
N LYS A 50 -14.19 19.45 4.33
CA LYS A 50 -15.37 18.62 4.61
C LYS A 50 -15.11 17.66 5.76
N VAL A 51 -16.14 17.42 6.55
CA VAL A 51 -16.11 16.49 7.69
C VAL A 51 -16.74 15.17 7.27
N ILE A 52 -15.97 14.09 7.33
CA ILE A 52 -16.44 12.72 7.02
C ILE A 52 -17.63 12.36 7.93
N TYR A 53 -18.61 11.65 7.38
CA TYR A 53 -19.88 11.24 8.01
C TYR A 53 -20.86 12.37 8.35
N ARG A 54 -20.44 13.64 8.28
CA ARG A 54 -21.33 14.79 8.33
C ARG A 54 -21.66 15.32 6.95
N ASP A 55 -20.63 15.58 6.15
CA ASP A 55 -20.73 16.19 4.83
C ASP A 55 -20.54 15.16 3.69
N LEU A 56 -19.89 14.05 4.00
CA LEU A 56 -19.57 12.95 3.07
C LEU A 56 -20.03 11.65 3.71
N PHE A 57 -21.00 10.95 3.10
CA PHE A 57 -21.46 9.67 3.60
C PHE A 57 -20.59 8.54 3.07
N GLU A 58 -20.11 7.68 3.96
CA GLU A 58 -19.27 6.55 3.63
C GLU A 58 -19.43 5.38 4.61
N HIS A 59 -19.03 4.18 4.19
CA HIS A 59 -19.31 2.92 4.90
C HIS A 59 -18.09 2.26 5.54
N LYS A 60 -16.85 2.62 5.14
CA LYS A 60 -15.62 2.13 5.78
C LYS A 60 -15.21 3.03 6.95
N GLY A 61 -14.22 2.61 7.72
CA GLY A 61 -13.74 3.36 8.89
C GLY A 61 -13.00 4.66 8.54
N PRO A 62 -12.97 5.67 9.44
CA PRO A 62 -12.41 7.00 9.13
C PRO A 62 -10.93 6.96 8.74
N LEU A 63 -10.18 6.01 9.31
CA LEU A 63 -8.73 5.89 9.13
C LEU A 63 -8.33 5.74 7.65
N THR A 64 -9.07 4.92 6.90
CA THR A 64 -8.80 4.71 5.46
C THR A 64 -8.81 6.04 4.71
N TYR A 65 -9.80 6.91 4.98
CA TYR A 65 -9.91 8.19 4.30
C TYR A 65 -8.86 9.21 4.76
N PHE A 66 -8.41 9.15 6.01
CA PHE A 66 -7.29 10.00 6.46
C PHE A 66 -5.96 9.59 5.83
N ILE A 67 -5.74 8.29 5.61
CA ILE A 67 -4.59 7.79 4.86
C ILE A 67 -4.65 8.32 3.41
N HIS A 68 -5.83 8.30 2.79
CA HIS A 68 -6.03 8.85 1.45
C HIS A 68 -5.95 10.38 1.39
N ALA A 69 -6.35 11.09 2.46
CA ALA A 69 -6.11 12.53 2.58
C ALA A 69 -4.60 12.82 2.64
N ALA A 70 -3.82 12.01 3.35
CA ALA A 70 -2.36 12.13 3.34
C ALA A 70 -1.76 11.84 1.95
N ALA A 71 -2.30 10.87 1.21
CA ALA A 71 -1.92 10.64 -0.19
C ALA A 71 -2.25 11.86 -1.07
N ALA A 72 -3.42 12.46 -0.89
CA ALA A 72 -3.88 13.61 -1.66
C ALA A 72 -3.01 14.87 -1.46
N LEU A 73 -2.29 14.99 -0.33
CA LEU A 73 -1.29 16.05 -0.12
C LEU A 73 -0.12 15.99 -1.12
N ILE A 74 0.19 14.80 -1.65
CA ILE A 74 1.28 14.60 -2.62
C ILE A 74 0.79 14.94 -4.03
N SER A 75 -0.41 14.48 -4.37
CA SER A 75 -1.07 14.80 -5.62
C SER A 75 -2.57 14.69 -5.42
N GLU A 76 -3.33 15.73 -5.77
CA GLU A 76 -4.80 15.71 -5.70
C GLU A 76 -5.45 15.14 -6.97
N THR A 77 -4.68 15.03 -8.05
CA THR A 77 -5.15 14.67 -9.39
C THR A 77 -4.69 13.29 -9.84
N SER A 78 -3.70 12.69 -9.16
CA SER A 78 -3.15 11.38 -9.49
C SER A 78 -3.04 10.49 -8.26
N PHE A 79 -3.07 9.16 -8.50
CA PHE A 79 -2.89 8.15 -7.46
C PHE A 79 -1.43 7.97 -7.01
N LEU A 80 -0.51 8.84 -7.43
CA LEU A 80 0.91 8.72 -7.06
C LEU A 80 1.10 8.71 -5.53
N GLY A 81 0.33 9.54 -4.81
CA GLY A 81 0.38 9.55 -3.35
C GLY A 81 -0.06 8.21 -2.74
N VAL A 82 -1.10 7.59 -3.29
CA VAL A 82 -1.62 6.28 -2.87
C VAL A 82 -0.57 5.21 -3.14
N TYR A 83 0.02 5.22 -4.34
CA TYR A 83 1.10 4.29 -4.71
C TYR A 83 2.31 4.37 -3.76
N LEU A 84 2.71 5.56 -3.32
CA LEU A 84 3.78 5.71 -2.34
C LEU A 84 3.40 5.11 -0.98
N ILE A 85 2.14 5.25 -0.57
CA ILE A 85 1.64 4.62 0.66
C ILE A 85 1.66 3.10 0.53
N GLU A 86 1.20 2.53 -0.59
CA GLU A 86 1.28 1.08 -0.85
C GLU A 86 2.72 0.56 -0.73
N ILE A 87 3.70 1.28 -1.32
CA ILE A 87 5.11 0.92 -1.23
C ILE A 87 5.58 0.89 0.22
N VAL A 88 5.25 1.93 1.00
CA VAL A 88 5.63 2.00 2.40
C VAL A 88 5.00 0.87 3.20
N SER A 89 3.69 0.63 3.03
CA SER A 89 2.96 -0.44 3.72
C SER A 89 3.54 -1.81 3.43
N LEU A 90 3.73 -2.16 2.15
CA LEU A 90 4.31 -3.45 1.77
C LEU A 90 5.76 -3.59 2.26
N THR A 91 6.55 -2.51 2.21
CA THR A 91 7.93 -2.54 2.73
C THR A 91 7.95 -2.81 4.24
N VAL A 92 7.12 -2.12 5.00
CA VAL A 92 7.01 -2.31 6.46
C VAL A 92 6.56 -3.73 6.76
N PHE A 93 5.57 -4.24 6.04
CA PHE A 93 5.11 -5.61 6.15
C PHE A 93 6.26 -6.61 5.92
N LEU A 94 7.03 -6.47 4.84
CA LEU A 94 8.16 -7.37 4.54
C LEU A 94 9.25 -7.33 5.61
N ILE A 95 9.51 -6.16 6.20
CA ILE A 95 10.45 -6.02 7.31
C ILE A 95 9.98 -6.83 8.52
N PHE A 96 8.71 -6.72 8.88
CA PHE A 96 8.15 -7.48 10.00
C PHE A 96 8.04 -8.96 9.67
N ALA A 97 7.62 -9.35 8.47
CA ALA A 97 7.59 -10.75 8.03
C ALA A 97 8.99 -11.39 8.11
N TYR A 98 10.02 -10.71 7.64
CA TYR A 98 11.41 -11.15 7.75
C TYR A 98 11.85 -11.28 9.22
N LYS A 99 11.56 -10.30 10.07
CA LYS A 99 11.87 -10.36 11.51
C LYS A 99 11.14 -11.50 12.21
N THR A 100 9.89 -11.76 11.83
CA THR A 100 9.11 -12.86 12.36
C THR A 100 9.70 -14.21 11.94
N ALA A 101 10.05 -14.37 10.67
CA ALA A 101 10.68 -15.58 10.16
C ALA A 101 12.05 -15.88 10.80
N LEU A 102 12.79 -14.85 11.22
CA LEU A 102 14.06 -14.98 11.92
C LEU A 102 13.94 -15.65 13.30
N PHE A 103 12.75 -15.64 13.93
CA PHE A 103 12.54 -16.38 15.17
C PHE A 103 12.52 -17.90 14.96
N PHE A 104 12.20 -18.34 13.74
CA PHE A 104 11.99 -19.76 13.42
C PHE A 104 13.07 -20.34 12.50
N THR A 105 13.81 -19.51 11.77
CA THR A 105 14.71 -19.93 10.70
C THR A 105 16.01 -19.12 10.64
N ASN A 106 16.94 -19.50 9.76
CA ASN A 106 18.16 -18.74 9.53
C ASN A 106 17.91 -17.51 8.63
N ARG A 107 18.91 -16.61 8.55
CA ARG A 107 18.83 -15.37 7.78
C ARG A 107 18.49 -15.55 6.29
N GLN A 108 18.98 -16.62 5.67
CA GLN A 108 18.75 -16.89 4.24
C GLN A 108 17.31 -17.35 4.01
N PHE A 109 16.84 -18.33 4.79
CA PHE A 109 15.47 -18.80 4.70
C PHE A 109 14.46 -17.72 5.05
N SER A 110 14.71 -16.91 6.10
CA SER A 110 13.84 -15.77 6.44
C SER A 110 13.71 -14.77 5.30
N PHE A 111 14.80 -14.50 4.58
CA PHE A 111 14.78 -13.62 3.42
C PHE A 111 13.95 -14.19 2.27
N TYR A 112 14.19 -15.45 1.90
CA TYR A 112 13.40 -16.11 0.84
C TYR A 112 11.93 -16.27 1.22
N SER A 113 11.62 -16.54 2.49
CA SER A 113 10.26 -16.61 2.99
C SER A 113 9.53 -15.27 2.87
N ALA A 114 10.18 -14.16 3.22
CA ALA A 114 9.59 -12.82 3.06
C ALA A 114 9.33 -12.49 1.58
N MET A 115 10.28 -12.81 0.69
CA MET A 115 10.09 -12.61 -0.76
C MET A 115 8.94 -13.44 -1.32
N LEU A 116 8.88 -14.72 -0.98
CA LEU A 116 7.80 -15.62 -1.41
C LEU A 116 6.45 -15.10 -0.92
N LEU A 117 6.38 -14.68 0.35
CA LEU A 117 5.17 -14.13 0.94
C LEU A 117 4.68 -12.89 0.20
N ALA A 118 5.59 -11.98 -0.19
CA ALA A 118 5.26 -10.81 -1.00
C ALA A 118 4.55 -11.20 -2.30
N VAL A 119 5.13 -12.16 -3.03
CA VAL A 119 4.59 -12.62 -4.32
C VAL A 119 3.23 -13.29 -4.13
N VAL A 120 3.10 -14.16 -3.13
CA VAL A 120 1.83 -14.85 -2.83
C VAL A 120 0.73 -13.85 -2.47
N LEU A 121 1.04 -12.83 -1.67
CA LEU A 121 0.07 -11.79 -1.30
C LEU A 121 -0.41 -11.00 -2.51
N LEU A 122 0.51 -10.55 -3.36
CA LEU A 122 0.15 -9.76 -4.56
C LEU A 122 -0.61 -10.58 -5.60
N CYS A 123 -0.43 -11.90 -5.62
CA CYS A 123 -1.22 -12.81 -6.44
C CYS A 123 -2.55 -13.23 -5.80
N SER A 124 -2.80 -12.86 -4.55
CA SER A 124 -4.04 -13.22 -3.86
C SER A 124 -5.21 -12.34 -4.30
N GLU A 125 -6.43 -12.88 -4.20
CA GLU A 125 -7.65 -12.14 -4.51
C GLU A 125 -7.81 -10.89 -3.62
N CYS A 126 -7.29 -10.93 -2.39
CA CYS A 126 -7.32 -9.81 -1.45
C CYS A 126 -6.57 -8.58 -1.99
N PHE A 127 -5.55 -8.78 -2.82
CA PHE A 127 -4.73 -7.70 -3.37
C PHE A 127 -5.22 -7.22 -4.73
N GLN A 128 -6.25 -7.85 -5.33
CA GLN A 128 -6.61 -7.60 -6.75
C GLN A 128 -6.47 -6.12 -7.12
N ARG A 129 -5.46 -5.79 -7.95
CA ARG A 129 -5.18 -4.46 -8.55
C ARG A 129 -4.88 -3.30 -7.59
N GLY A 130 -4.55 -3.55 -6.31
CA GLY A 130 -4.02 -2.54 -5.38
C GLY A 130 -5.05 -1.67 -4.67
N ASP A 131 -4.60 -0.95 -3.64
CA ASP A 131 -5.33 0.02 -2.79
C ASP A 131 -6.65 -0.51 -2.19
N ASN A 132 -6.68 -1.82 -1.94
CA ASN A 132 -7.68 -2.42 -1.08
C ASN A 132 -7.36 -2.14 0.39
N VAL A 133 -8.38 -2.11 1.24
CA VAL A 133 -8.20 -1.78 2.67
C VAL A 133 -7.41 -2.86 3.40
N GLU A 134 -7.53 -4.09 2.94
CA GLU A 134 -6.80 -5.27 3.40
C GLU A 134 -5.28 -5.06 3.36
N GLU A 135 -4.78 -4.30 2.38
CA GLU A 135 -3.35 -4.04 2.17
C GLU A 135 -2.77 -3.10 3.24
N LEU A 136 -3.62 -2.23 3.80
CA LEU A 136 -3.26 -1.32 4.89
C LEU A 136 -3.27 -2.01 6.27
N CYS A 137 -3.82 -3.23 6.36
CA CYS A 137 -3.94 -4.01 7.59
C CYS A 137 -2.96 -5.18 7.69
N LEU A 138 -2.05 -5.33 6.72
CA LEU A 138 -0.99 -6.35 6.70
C LEU A 138 0.07 -6.13 7.78
#